data_AF-A0A7Y4ZIC0-F1
#
_entry.id   AF-A0A7Y4ZIC0-F1
#
_cell.length_a   1.000
_cell.length_b   1.000
_cell.length_c   1.000
_cell.angle_alpha   90.00
_cell.angle_beta   90.00
_cell.angle_gamma   90.00
#
_symmetry.space_group_name_H-M   'P 1'
#
loop_
_entity.id
_entity.type
_entity.pdbx_description
1 polymer ?
#
loop_
_entity_poly.entity_id
_entity_poly.type
_entity_poly.pdbx_seq_one_letter_code
_entity_poly.pdbx_strand_id
1 'polypeptide(L)'
;MRARTSSLVTVLVIVACGGDSATGSSSGSSGSSGASGSSGTVSPATFFDACGGRIVDPASGAVDPAEYKVQARKWDRATIDCRLGPKYADLNGAKDDPRPVAWARPHQSGTGVLCKTFELQGTCSGNCDFGSTSGQALYADDDPSLLGVYRVQTYGYERGVICESPQTGGYLGGPHPDPGVVAFAKAAGEPVRLPNGFSQTEMRETNAGIMIFPNGVVGATGNQTAGTSYPSFRLPANKVPTAVAVTSYNELALVTVWDTDAVKAQIAVFVLRADSPPAFSVPYFGLPNEAGFKNIQLLGYVDLPDMKTPTAIAASGDNAATQGGFVPGFDFGSQTNPAKNILTSQAARDVFGKVSNDQFVATSGYAVVASRWEGIVSFVDLKPIYQLIRSVYFGTDDAKRAQAGNTSVWPFNFDTNPEAKPVVVGSVKVAHPTVLRVGNRANGNSKNPVKKVVKAFVGNLAGEVRMFDLSALAKDAPRPVPPSAFPEIAKVQMGRNLTSMTLRGTFIVNDTVLVASRGDRTIEWLTVGDEPGAFVRRTLRDQRIDDPVVVDASDRGPVVTVGDFSGKKLLSFRVGKTEGNGSKPPANYGCGEGGVDAECEKFELAGELAMPGAVYFLGTSNVN
;
A
#
# COMPACT_ATOMS: atom_id res chain seq x y z
N MET A 1 29.05 -17.08 -38.28
CA MET A 1 29.08 -17.51 -39.70
C MET A 1 27.76 -18.19 -40.01
N ARG A 2 27.24 -18.10 -41.24
CA ARG A 2 25.81 -18.28 -41.61
C ARG A 2 24.90 -17.22 -40.97
N ALA A 3 23.77 -16.83 -41.58
CA ALA A 3 23.57 -16.39 -42.97
C ALA A 3 22.36 -15.43 -42.97
N ARG A 4 22.36 -14.39 -43.83
CA ARG A 4 21.17 -13.58 -44.08
C ARG A 4 20.38 -14.14 -45.26
N THR A 5 19.06 -13.97 -45.23
CA THR A 5 18.21 -13.89 -46.42
C THR A 5 17.25 -12.71 -46.25
N SER A 6 16.98 -11.99 -47.33
CA SER A 6 16.13 -10.79 -47.36
C SER A 6 15.24 -10.86 -48.60
N SER A 7 14.02 -10.32 -48.53
CA SER A 7 13.10 -10.26 -49.67
C SER A 7 12.34 -8.93 -49.73
N LEU A 8 12.16 -8.43 -50.95
CA LEU A 8 11.49 -7.18 -51.38
C LEU A 8 10.61 -7.52 -52.63
N VAL A 9 9.71 -6.67 -53.13
CA VAL A 9 9.44 -5.26 -52.78
C VAL A 9 8.19 -5.14 -51.88
N THR A 10 6.97 -4.65 -52.22
CA THR A 10 6.40 -4.04 -53.44
C THR A 10 5.34 -3.00 -53.04
N VAL A 11 5.26 -1.90 -53.79
CA VAL A 11 4.36 -0.76 -53.54
C VAL A 11 3.03 -0.93 -54.28
N LEU A 12 1.93 -0.41 -53.71
CA LEU A 12 0.79 0.07 -54.49
C LEU A 12 0.34 1.45 -53.97
N VAL A 13 0.10 2.38 -54.88
CA VAL A 13 -0.45 3.73 -54.62
C VAL A 13 -1.61 3.96 -55.58
N ILE A 14 -2.74 4.46 -55.07
CA ILE A 14 -3.82 5.07 -55.86
C ILE A 14 -4.24 6.36 -55.17
N VAL A 15 -4.56 7.38 -55.97
CA VAL A 15 -4.88 8.76 -55.52
C VAL A 15 -6.19 9.23 -56.14
N ALA A 16 -7.10 9.74 -55.31
CA ALA A 16 -8.07 10.80 -55.62
C ALA A 16 -8.55 11.36 -54.26
N CYS A 17 -8.53 12.66 -53.95
CA CYS A 17 -8.94 13.86 -54.68
C CYS A 17 -10.47 13.98 -54.80
N GLY A 18 -11.02 14.94 -54.05
CA GLY A 18 -12.44 15.27 -53.99
C GLY A 18 -12.70 16.13 -52.77
N GLY A 19 -12.86 17.43 -52.98
CA GLY A 19 -13.23 18.39 -51.95
C GLY A 19 -14.08 19.48 -52.58
N ASP A 20 -14.86 20.19 -51.76
CA ASP A 20 -15.49 21.42 -52.19
C ASP A 20 -15.76 22.35 -51.00
N SER A 21 -16.03 23.62 -51.28
CA SER A 21 -16.30 24.67 -50.29
C SER A 21 -17.48 25.51 -50.72
N ALA A 22 -18.39 25.89 -49.81
CA ALA A 22 -19.07 27.21 -49.83
C ALA A 22 -20.10 27.41 -48.70
N THR A 23 -20.32 28.69 -48.38
CA THR A 23 -21.58 29.32 -47.92
C THR A 23 -22.41 28.66 -46.81
N GLY A 24 -22.52 29.36 -45.67
CA GLY A 24 -23.62 29.17 -44.72
C GLY A 24 -24.87 29.97 -45.11
N SER A 25 -25.95 29.79 -44.33
CA SER A 25 -27.12 30.69 -44.31
C SER A 25 -27.78 30.64 -42.94
N SER A 26 -28.26 31.79 -42.47
CA SER A 26 -28.90 31.93 -41.15
C SER A 26 -30.42 31.81 -41.25
N SER A 27 -31.02 30.92 -40.47
CA SER A 27 -32.45 30.93 -40.17
C SER A 27 -32.68 30.66 -38.68
N GLY A 28 -33.25 31.65 -37.98
CA GLY A 28 -33.64 31.48 -36.59
C GLY A 28 -34.95 30.70 -36.48
N SER A 29 -35.01 29.75 -35.56
CA SER A 29 -36.27 29.10 -35.14
C SER A 29 -36.23 28.88 -33.64
N SER A 30 -37.28 29.34 -32.95
CA SER A 30 -37.41 29.26 -31.50
C SER A 30 -38.30 28.09 -31.10
N GLY A 31 -37.84 27.18 -30.23
CA GLY A 31 -38.76 26.30 -29.52
C GLY A 31 -38.16 25.01 -28.93
N SER A 32 -38.74 24.63 -27.79
CA SER A 32 -38.64 23.32 -27.12
C SER A 32 -37.30 22.94 -26.47
N SER A 33 -37.35 22.74 -25.15
CA SER A 33 -36.31 22.14 -24.33
C SER A 33 -36.29 20.62 -24.49
N GLY A 34 -35.30 20.08 -25.22
CA GLY A 34 -34.99 18.65 -25.26
C GLY A 34 -33.65 18.38 -24.55
N ALA A 35 -33.67 17.62 -23.45
CA ALA A 35 -32.44 17.22 -22.77
C ALA A 35 -31.76 16.05 -23.54
N SER A 36 -30.92 16.38 -24.52
CA SER A 36 -30.07 15.39 -25.16
C SER A 36 -28.96 14.96 -24.19
N GLY A 37 -29.02 13.70 -23.76
CA GLY A 37 -27.97 13.09 -22.94
C GLY A 37 -26.68 12.97 -23.74
N SER A 38 -25.78 13.96 -23.59
CA SER A 38 -24.43 13.89 -24.15
C SER A 38 -23.67 12.74 -23.48
N SER A 39 -23.50 11.62 -24.20
CA SER A 39 -22.66 10.49 -23.78
C SER A 39 -21.17 10.80 -23.96
N GLY A 40 -20.76 12.00 -23.55
CA GLY A 40 -19.38 12.47 -23.66
C GLY A 40 -18.50 11.78 -22.62
N THR A 41 -17.42 11.13 -23.10
CA THR A 41 -16.34 10.66 -22.21
C THR A 41 -15.79 11.84 -21.41
N VAL A 42 -15.86 11.75 -20.08
CA VAL A 42 -15.41 12.83 -19.21
C VAL A 42 -13.88 12.91 -19.24
N SER A 43 -13.32 14.10 -19.46
CA SER A 43 -11.87 14.27 -19.32
C SER A 43 -11.46 14.00 -17.87
N PRO A 44 -10.46 13.13 -17.60
CA PRO A 44 -10.11 12.77 -16.22
C PRO A 44 -9.76 13.97 -15.33
N ALA A 45 -9.23 15.06 -15.91
CA ALA A 45 -8.97 16.29 -15.16
C ALA A 45 -10.27 16.97 -14.67
N THR A 46 -11.30 17.07 -15.53
CA THR A 46 -12.59 17.69 -15.18
C THR A 46 -13.49 16.80 -14.32
N PHE A 47 -13.19 15.50 -14.20
CA PHE A 47 -13.96 14.58 -13.35
C PHE A 47 -14.04 15.07 -11.89
N PHE A 48 -12.93 15.59 -11.35
CA PHE A 48 -12.88 16.03 -9.96
C PHE A 48 -13.62 17.35 -9.69
N ASP A 49 -13.95 18.17 -10.70
CA ASP A 49 -14.70 19.42 -10.53
C ASP A 49 -16.04 19.19 -9.82
N ALA A 50 -16.73 18.10 -10.16
CA ALA A 50 -18.01 17.69 -9.56
C ALA A 50 -17.91 17.29 -8.07
N CYS A 51 -16.69 17.13 -7.56
CA CYS A 51 -16.40 16.56 -6.25
C CYS A 51 -15.68 17.53 -5.31
N GLY A 52 -15.65 18.81 -5.67
CA GLY A 52 -14.89 19.83 -4.96
C GLY A 52 -13.45 20.00 -5.43
N GLY A 53 -13.07 19.44 -6.59
CA GLY A 53 -11.70 19.48 -7.14
C GLY A 53 -11.13 20.88 -7.37
N ARG A 54 -11.95 21.92 -7.25
CA ARG A 54 -11.60 23.34 -7.19
C ARG A 54 -10.89 23.77 -5.89
N ILE A 55 -10.51 22.82 -5.01
CA ILE A 55 -9.66 23.09 -3.84
C ILE A 55 -8.41 23.89 -4.23
N VAL A 56 -7.80 23.54 -5.36
CA VAL A 56 -6.70 24.26 -6.00
C VAL A 56 -7.22 24.84 -7.31
N ASP A 57 -7.07 26.15 -7.51
CA ASP A 57 -7.34 26.80 -8.80
C ASP A 57 -6.25 26.39 -9.82
N PRO A 58 -6.60 25.75 -10.96
CA PRO A 58 -5.59 25.22 -11.88
C PRO A 58 -4.76 26.27 -12.64
N ALA A 59 -5.21 27.53 -12.67
CA ALA A 59 -4.55 28.60 -13.43
C ALA A 59 -3.55 29.40 -12.58
N SER A 60 -3.82 29.53 -11.27
CA SER A 60 -3.03 30.34 -10.33
C SER A 60 -2.34 29.54 -9.22
N GLY A 61 -2.75 28.29 -8.98
CA GLY A 61 -2.29 27.49 -7.83
C GLY A 61 -2.78 28.03 -6.47
N ALA A 62 -3.71 28.98 -6.46
CA ALA A 62 -4.39 29.43 -5.25
C ALA A 62 -5.22 28.28 -4.65
N VAL A 63 -5.42 28.29 -3.33
CA VAL A 63 -6.29 27.32 -2.64
C VAL A 63 -7.47 28.05 -2.02
N ASP A 64 -8.67 27.55 -2.23
CA ASP A 64 -9.89 27.98 -1.54
C ASP A 64 -9.84 27.48 -0.08
N PRO A 65 -9.73 28.36 0.94
CA PRO A 65 -9.61 27.92 2.33
C PRO A 65 -10.90 27.34 2.91
N ALA A 66 -12.06 27.62 2.31
CA ALA A 66 -13.35 27.08 2.73
C ALA A 66 -13.56 25.68 2.16
N GLU A 67 -13.34 25.48 0.86
CA GLU A 67 -13.43 24.15 0.24
C GLU A 67 -12.34 23.22 0.79
N TYR A 68 -11.13 23.73 1.05
CA TYR A 68 -10.07 22.98 1.75
C TYR A 68 -10.53 22.48 3.14
N LYS A 69 -11.24 23.31 3.91
CA LYS A 69 -11.79 22.94 5.23
C LYS A 69 -12.89 21.89 5.14
N VAL A 70 -13.74 21.95 4.10
CA VAL A 70 -14.78 20.94 3.82
C VAL A 70 -14.14 19.62 3.41
N GLN A 71 -13.28 19.65 2.39
CA GLN A 71 -12.67 18.46 1.80
C GLN A 71 -11.68 17.77 2.74
N ALA A 72 -11.01 18.47 3.65
CA ALA A 72 -10.21 17.83 4.69
C ALA A 72 -11.05 16.77 5.48
N ARG A 73 -12.32 17.09 5.79
CA ARG A 73 -13.14 16.33 6.75
C ARG A 73 -14.25 15.49 6.12
N LYS A 74 -14.53 15.68 4.83
CA LYS A 74 -15.57 14.95 4.10
C LYS A 74 -15.07 13.56 3.72
N TRP A 75 -15.73 12.52 4.23
CA TRP A 75 -15.37 11.12 4.00
C TRP A 75 -16.60 10.20 4.13
N ASP A 76 -17.55 10.43 3.22
CA ASP A 76 -18.70 9.55 2.96
C ASP A 76 -18.44 8.68 1.72
N ARG A 77 -19.31 7.70 1.46
CA ARG A 77 -19.16 6.77 0.33
C ARG A 77 -19.02 7.46 -1.04
N ALA A 78 -19.79 8.52 -1.30
CA ALA A 78 -19.73 9.25 -2.57
C ALA A 78 -18.42 10.06 -2.70
N THR A 79 -17.89 10.54 -1.58
CA THR A 79 -16.60 11.24 -1.51
C THR A 79 -15.43 10.28 -1.68
N ILE A 80 -15.54 9.06 -1.15
CA ILE A 80 -14.59 7.97 -1.42
C ILE A 80 -14.65 7.57 -2.90
N ASP A 81 -15.84 7.31 -3.44
CA ASP A 81 -16.06 6.96 -4.86
C ASP A 81 -15.34 7.97 -5.77
N CYS A 82 -15.59 9.28 -5.58
CA CYS A 82 -14.89 10.25 -6.40
C CYS A 82 -13.39 10.39 -6.09
N ARG A 83 -12.93 10.21 -4.85
CA ARG A 83 -11.48 10.18 -4.54
C ARG A 83 -10.75 8.97 -5.13
N LEU A 84 -11.47 7.91 -5.47
CA LEU A 84 -10.96 6.78 -6.25
C LEU A 84 -10.95 7.06 -7.76
N GLY A 85 -11.42 8.23 -8.22
CA GLY A 85 -11.35 8.68 -9.61
C GLY A 85 -12.38 7.99 -10.53
N PRO A 86 -12.38 8.29 -11.84
CA PRO A 86 -13.36 7.78 -12.78
C PRO A 86 -13.28 6.25 -12.95
N LYS A 87 -14.45 5.59 -12.99
CA LYS A 87 -14.58 4.15 -13.27
C LYS A 87 -14.73 3.89 -14.77
N TYR A 88 -14.75 2.60 -15.15
CA TYR A 88 -14.85 2.17 -16.55
C TYR A 88 -15.94 2.91 -17.36
N ALA A 89 -17.15 3.02 -16.79
CA ALA A 89 -18.29 3.65 -17.47
C ALA A 89 -18.04 5.14 -17.81
N ASP A 90 -17.34 5.88 -16.96
CA ASP A 90 -17.06 7.30 -17.13
C ASP A 90 -16.02 7.54 -18.25
N LEU A 91 -15.07 6.60 -18.39
CA LEU A 91 -13.95 6.65 -19.35
C LEU A 91 -14.24 5.96 -20.69
N ASN A 92 -15.31 5.18 -20.79
CA ASN A 92 -15.64 4.38 -21.98
C ASN A 92 -17.08 4.59 -22.48
N GLY A 93 -17.99 5.09 -21.65
CA GLY A 93 -19.42 5.13 -21.94
C GLY A 93 -20.03 3.72 -21.96
N ALA A 94 -21.13 3.55 -22.70
CA ALA A 94 -21.83 2.28 -22.87
C ALA A 94 -21.16 1.35 -23.91
N LYS A 95 -19.82 1.23 -23.88
CA LYS A 95 -19.08 0.28 -24.73
C LYS A 95 -19.12 -1.12 -24.13
N ASP A 96 -19.20 -2.13 -25.00
CA ASP A 96 -19.04 -3.52 -24.61
C ASP A 96 -17.66 -3.77 -24.00
N ASP A 97 -17.64 -4.48 -22.88
CA ASP A 97 -16.44 -4.83 -22.12
C ASP A 97 -16.29 -6.36 -22.03
N PRO A 98 -16.01 -7.04 -23.15
CA PRO A 98 -15.80 -8.48 -23.16
C PRO A 98 -14.56 -8.83 -22.33
N ARG A 99 -14.81 -9.56 -21.25
CA ARG A 99 -13.81 -10.09 -20.30
C ARG A 99 -13.92 -11.61 -20.25
N PRO A 100 -12.82 -12.34 -20.01
CA PRO A 100 -12.87 -13.78 -19.81
C PRO A 100 -13.51 -14.11 -18.45
N VAL A 101 -13.75 -15.40 -18.21
CA VAL A 101 -14.14 -15.93 -16.91
C VAL A 101 -13.09 -16.97 -16.52
N ALA A 102 -12.29 -16.67 -15.49
CA ALA A 102 -11.37 -17.64 -14.91
C ALA A 102 -12.14 -18.85 -14.36
N TRP A 103 -11.59 -20.06 -14.52
CA TRP A 103 -12.19 -21.27 -13.96
C TRP A 103 -12.32 -21.15 -12.44
N ALA A 104 -13.37 -21.71 -11.86
CA ALA A 104 -13.64 -21.66 -10.43
C ALA A 104 -13.91 -23.07 -9.89
N ARG A 105 -13.36 -23.38 -8.72
CA ARG A 105 -13.46 -24.71 -8.11
C ARG A 105 -14.68 -24.83 -7.19
N PRO A 106 -15.35 -25.99 -7.12
CA PRO A 106 -16.27 -26.29 -6.04
C PRO A 106 -15.60 -26.22 -4.65
N HIS A 107 -16.17 -25.40 -3.77
CA HIS A 107 -15.75 -25.23 -2.38
C HIS A 107 -16.10 -26.45 -1.51
N GLN A 108 -15.23 -26.79 -0.55
CA GLN A 108 -15.43 -27.90 0.40
C GLN A 108 -15.44 -27.41 1.84
N SER A 109 -16.27 -28.03 2.69
CA SER A 109 -16.41 -27.69 4.11
C SER A 109 -15.26 -28.26 4.95
N GLY A 110 -14.50 -27.38 5.60
CA GLY A 110 -13.38 -27.74 6.48
C GLY A 110 -13.75 -27.83 7.96
N THR A 111 -13.12 -28.75 8.69
CA THR A 111 -13.25 -28.93 10.15
C THR A 111 -12.16 -28.21 10.96
N GLY A 112 -11.36 -27.40 10.27
CA GLY A 112 -10.23 -26.64 10.81
C GLY A 112 -10.64 -25.38 11.60
N VAL A 113 -9.66 -24.55 11.95
CA VAL A 113 -9.85 -23.24 12.58
C VAL A 113 -9.85 -22.12 11.53
N LEU A 114 -8.85 -22.11 10.65
CA LEU A 114 -8.57 -21.10 9.63
C LEU A 114 -9.37 -21.36 8.34
N CYS A 115 -9.38 -22.62 7.88
CA CYS A 115 -10.05 -23.05 6.67
C CYS A 115 -11.40 -23.69 7.01
N LYS A 116 -12.43 -22.85 7.18
CA LYS A 116 -13.83 -23.28 7.32
C LYS A 116 -14.41 -23.71 5.98
N THR A 117 -13.96 -23.07 4.91
CA THR A 117 -14.10 -23.51 3.53
C THR A 117 -12.69 -23.66 2.92
N PHE A 118 -12.49 -24.63 2.05
CA PHE A 118 -11.22 -24.84 1.33
C PHE A 118 -11.43 -25.31 -0.11
N GLU A 119 -10.42 -25.08 -0.94
CA GLU A 119 -10.40 -25.42 -2.37
C GLU A 119 -9.46 -26.60 -2.67
N LEU A 120 -8.36 -26.72 -1.91
CA LEU A 120 -7.32 -27.73 -2.15
C LEU A 120 -7.09 -28.63 -0.94
N GLN A 121 -6.83 -29.91 -1.18
CA GLN A 121 -6.52 -30.92 -0.15
C GLN A 121 -5.39 -31.85 -0.63
N GLY A 122 -4.59 -32.36 0.31
CA GLY A 122 -3.64 -33.44 0.07
C GLY A 122 -3.24 -34.18 1.36
N THR A 123 -2.57 -35.32 1.21
CA THR A 123 -2.22 -36.22 2.32
C THR A 123 -0.96 -35.76 3.05
N CYS A 124 -1.08 -35.53 4.37
CA CYS A 124 0.00 -35.08 5.25
C CYS A 124 0.31 -36.11 6.34
N SER A 125 1.60 -36.42 6.57
CA SER A 125 2.07 -37.43 7.52
C SER A 125 2.41 -36.85 8.91
N GLY A 126 1.41 -36.30 9.60
CA GLY A 126 1.55 -35.78 10.98
C GLY A 126 2.27 -34.43 11.08
N ASN A 127 1.91 -33.61 12.07
CA ASN A 127 2.42 -32.25 12.26
C ASN A 127 2.34 -31.37 10.98
N CYS A 128 1.15 -31.35 10.37
CA CYS A 128 0.77 -30.36 9.37
C CYS A 128 0.64 -28.99 10.07
N ASP A 129 1.78 -28.33 10.27
CA ASP A 129 1.88 -26.95 10.73
C ASP A 129 0.95 -26.04 9.90
N PHE A 130 0.45 -24.96 10.50
CA PHE A 130 -0.59 -24.10 9.96
C PHE A 130 -0.03 -22.73 9.51
N GLY A 131 -0.90 -21.82 9.08
CA GLY A 131 -0.55 -20.44 8.79
C GLY A 131 -1.61 -19.75 7.93
N SER A 132 -1.60 -18.42 7.94
CA SER A 132 -2.47 -17.62 7.06
C SER A 132 -1.78 -16.34 6.59
N THR A 133 -2.32 -15.73 5.54
CA THR A 133 -2.21 -14.29 5.28
C THR A 133 -3.56 -13.67 5.67
N SER A 134 -3.55 -12.74 6.63
CA SER A 134 -4.75 -12.07 7.14
C SER A 134 -4.50 -10.58 7.40
N GLY A 135 -5.54 -9.76 7.33
CA GLY A 135 -5.43 -8.31 7.39
C GLY A 135 -6.76 -7.59 7.60
N GLN A 136 -6.78 -6.31 7.25
CA GLN A 136 -7.92 -5.41 7.40
C GLN A 136 -8.49 -5.07 6.01
N ALA A 137 -9.80 -5.21 5.87
CA ALA A 137 -10.57 -4.68 4.74
C ALA A 137 -11.39 -3.48 5.22
N LEU A 138 -11.26 -2.33 4.54
CA LEU A 138 -12.11 -1.16 4.78
C LEU A 138 -13.11 -1.00 3.64
N TYR A 139 -14.36 -0.75 4.00
CA TYR A 139 -15.45 -0.60 3.06
C TYR A 139 -16.46 0.44 3.56
N ALA A 140 -17.12 1.15 2.64
CA ALA A 140 -18.17 2.10 2.97
C ALA A 140 -19.50 1.33 3.00
N ASP A 141 -19.94 0.98 4.21
CA ASP A 141 -21.16 0.21 4.50
C ASP A 141 -22.41 0.81 3.82
N ASP A 142 -23.39 -0.03 3.50
CA ASP A 142 -24.70 0.44 3.01
C ASP A 142 -25.50 1.12 4.14
N ASP A 143 -25.28 0.75 5.41
CA ASP A 143 -25.77 1.50 6.58
C ASP A 143 -24.69 2.52 7.04
N PRO A 144 -24.89 3.84 6.85
CA PRO A 144 -23.90 4.85 7.20
C PRO A 144 -23.70 5.06 8.71
N SER A 145 -24.44 4.34 9.58
CA SER A 145 -24.17 4.28 11.02
C SER A 145 -23.14 3.22 11.40
N LEU A 146 -22.83 2.27 10.51
CA LEU A 146 -21.85 1.22 10.73
C LEU A 146 -20.45 1.63 10.26
N LEU A 147 -19.43 1.09 10.94
CA LEU A 147 -18.02 1.37 10.66
C LEU A 147 -17.41 0.20 9.90
N GLY A 148 -17.43 0.26 8.58
CA GLY A 148 -17.01 -0.81 7.68
C GLY A 148 -15.52 -1.14 7.75
N VAL A 149 -15.15 -1.85 8.82
CA VAL A 149 -13.83 -2.41 9.08
C VAL A 149 -14.01 -3.89 9.41
N TYR A 150 -13.52 -4.76 8.55
CA TYR A 150 -13.51 -6.21 8.73
C TYR A 150 -12.07 -6.69 8.90
N ARG A 151 -11.90 -7.74 9.69
CA ARG A 151 -10.71 -8.60 9.62
C ARG A 151 -10.99 -9.71 8.61
N VAL A 152 -10.06 -9.93 7.67
CA VAL A 152 -10.20 -10.91 6.59
C VAL A 152 -8.96 -11.80 6.49
N GLN A 153 -9.18 -13.06 6.12
CA GLN A 153 -8.14 -13.99 5.68
C GLN A 153 -8.20 -14.10 4.16
N THR A 154 -7.07 -13.88 3.50
CA THR A 154 -6.92 -13.94 2.02
C THR A 154 -6.24 -15.23 1.55
N TYR A 155 -5.53 -15.91 2.45
CA TYR A 155 -4.95 -17.23 2.24
C TYR A 155 -4.80 -17.94 3.60
N GLY A 156 -4.98 -19.25 3.64
CA GLY A 156 -4.80 -20.06 4.83
C GLY A 156 -4.46 -21.51 4.50
N TYR A 157 -3.78 -22.20 5.41
CA TYR A 157 -3.62 -23.64 5.34
C TYR A 157 -3.51 -24.25 6.73
N GLU A 158 -4.02 -25.47 6.87
CA GLU A 158 -3.92 -26.29 8.07
C GLU A 158 -4.26 -27.75 7.72
N ARG A 159 -3.80 -28.73 8.51
CA ARG A 159 -4.29 -30.14 8.45
C ARG A 159 -4.26 -30.82 7.06
N GLY A 160 -3.49 -30.31 6.10
CA GLY A 160 -3.44 -30.80 4.72
C GLY A 160 -4.49 -30.22 3.76
N VAL A 161 -5.18 -29.14 4.15
CA VAL A 161 -6.00 -28.31 3.24
C VAL A 161 -5.39 -26.92 3.07
N ILE A 162 -5.63 -26.31 1.91
CA ILE A 162 -5.33 -24.89 1.63
C ILE A 162 -6.64 -24.22 1.25
N CYS A 163 -6.89 -23.06 1.87
CA CYS A 163 -7.99 -22.18 1.58
C CYS A 163 -7.50 -20.84 1.02
N GLU A 164 -8.07 -20.44 -0.10
CA GLU A 164 -7.68 -19.31 -0.94
C GLU A 164 -8.86 -18.35 -1.19
N SER A 165 -10.11 -18.81 -1.07
CA SER A 165 -11.28 -17.92 -1.05
C SER A 165 -11.20 -16.98 0.16
N PRO A 166 -11.50 -15.67 0.02
CA PRO A 166 -11.45 -14.75 1.15
C PRO A 166 -12.47 -15.17 2.22
N GLN A 167 -12.07 -15.16 3.48
CA GLN A 167 -12.88 -15.64 4.60
C GLN A 167 -12.84 -14.67 5.80
N THR A 168 -13.89 -14.74 6.61
CA THR A 168 -13.98 -14.08 7.92
C THR A 168 -14.36 -15.11 8.98
N GLY A 169 -14.17 -14.79 10.26
CA GLY A 169 -14.61 -15.63 11.35
C GLY A 169 -14.03 -15.22 12.69
N GLY A 170 -14.61 -15.74 13.78
CA GLY A 170 -14.19 -15.40 15.15
C GLY A 170 -12.72 -15.72 15.47
N TYR A 171 -12.07 -16.60 14.69
CA TYR A 171 -10.64 -16.89 14.81
C TYR A 171 -9.75 -15.67 14.52
N LEU A 172 -10.22 -14.71 13.71
CA LEU A 172 -9.52 -13.44 13.47
C LEU A 172 -9.56 -12.47 14.68
N GLY A 173 -10.21 -12.87 15.78
CA GLY A 173 -10.08 -12.20 17.09
C GLY A 173 -11.22 -11.27 17.48
N GLY A 174 -12.40 -11.39 16.87
CA GLY A 174 -13.60 -10.66 17.29
C GLY A 174 -14.66 -10.49 16.18
N PRO A 175 -15.83 -9.93 16.53
CA PRO A 175 -16.83 -9.51 15.55
C PRO A 175 -16.38 -8.25 14.79
N HIS A 176 -17.18 -7.86 13.80
CA HIS A 176 -17.15 -6.52 13.23
C HIS A 176 -17.82 -5.50 14.18
N PRO A 177 -17.36 -4.23 14.22
CA PRO A 177 -16.13 -3.71 13.60
C PRO A 177 -14.88 -4.20 14.34
N ASP A 178 -13.72 -4.11 13.69
CA ASP A 178 -12.41 -4.45 14.29
C ASP A 178 -12.30 -3.90 15.74
N PRO A 179 -11.98 -4.73 16.74
CA PRO A 179 -11.96 -4.31 18.15
C PRO A 179 -11.11 -3.06 18.47
N GLY A 180 -10.10 -2.76 17.65
CA GLY A 180 -9.34 -1.52 17.74
C GLY A 180 -10.22 -0.29 17.52
N VAL A 181 -11.13 -0.31 16.55
CA VAL A 181 -12.07 0.79 16.26
C VAL A 181 -12.91 1.15 17.48
N VAL A 182 -13.39 0.13 18.22
CA VAL A 182 -14.15 0.30 19.47
C VAL A 182 -13.27 0.91 20.57
N ALA A 183 -12.02 0.47 20.69
CA ALA A 183 -11.06 1.02 21.63
C ALA A 183 -10.70 2.48 21.31
N PHE A 184 -10.53 2.83 20.03
CA PHE A 184 -10.19 4.18 19.58
C PHE A 184 -11.35 5.17 19.83
N ALA A 185 -12.60 4.78 19.55
CA ALA A 185 -13.77 5.59 19.87
C ALA A 185 -13.90 5.85 21.38
N LYS A 186 -13.69 4.80 22.20
CA LYS A 186 -13.67 4.93 23.67
C LYS A 186 -12.55 5.84 24.16
N ALA A 187 -11.36 5.78 23.55
CA ALA A 187 -10.22 6.63 23.90
C ALA A 187 -10.40 8.10 23.43
N ALA A 188 -11.11 8.33 22.32
CA ALA A 188 -11.42 9.66 21.81
C ALA A 188 -12.58 10.35 22.56
N GLY A 189 -13.42 9.59 23.27
CA GLY A 189 -14.64 10.10 23.92
C GLY A 189 -15.79 10.40 22.94
N GLU A 190 -15.63 10.07 21.67
CA GLU A 190 -16.60 10.28 20.59
C GLU A 190 -16.56 9.10 19.60
N PRO A 191 -17.63 8.84 18.83
CA PRO A 191 -17.57 7.90 17.72
C PRO A 191 -16.50 8.31 16.71
N VAL A 192 -15.58 7.39 16.38
CA VAL A 192 -14.75 7.55 15.17
C VAL A 192 -15.63 7.42 13.93
N ARG A 193 -15.25 8.09 12.85
CA ARG A 193 -15.96 8.03 11.56
C ARG A 193 -15.48 6.83 10.73
N LEU A 194 -16.01 6.69 9.52
CA LEU A 194 -15.44 5.79 8.51
C LEU A 194 -13.93 6.12 8.32
N PRO A 195 -13.00 5.15 8.41
CA PRO A 195 -11.56 5.45 8.37
C PRO A 195 -11.11 5.91 6.99
N ASN A 196 -10.20 6.88 6.92
CA ASN A 196 -9.74 7.46 5.66
C ASN A 196 -8.34 7.01 5.22
N GLY A 197 -7.79 6.00 5.88
CA GLY A 197 -6.59 5.31 5.47
C GLY A 197 -6.22 4.21 6.46
N PHE A 198 -5.52 3.21 5.95
CA PHE A 198 -4.81 2.21 6.74
C PHE A 198 -3.47 1.93 6.07
N SER A 199 -2.45 1.60 6.86
CA SER A 199 -1.19 1.08 6.33
C SER A 199 -0.62 0.05 7.27
N GLN A 200 -0.14 -1.01 6.65
CA GLN A 200 0.60 -2.13 7.21
C GLN A 200 1.84 -2.30 6.34
N THR A 201 2.94 -2.73 6.93
CA THR A 201 4.18 -2.97 6.17
C THR A 201 4.12 -4.34 5.50
N GLU A 202 4.54 -4.44 4.23
CA GLU A 202 4.55 -5.67 3.43
C GLU A 202 5.79 -6.55 3.74
N MET A 203 6.31 -6.45 4.96
CA MET A 203 7.41 -7.29 5.42
C MET A 203 6.88 -8.64 5.92
N ARG A 204 7.79 -9.59 6.14
CA ARG A 204 7.42 -10.90 6.62
C ARG A 204 6.85 -10.80 8.05
N GLU A 205 5.70 -11.46 8.27
CA GLU A 205 5.08 -11.69 9.60
C GLU A 205 4.56 -10.42 10.30
N THR A 206 4.57 -9.27 9.62
CA THR A 206 4.17 -7.97 10.18
C THR A 206 2.66 -7.75 10.29
N ASN A 207 1.96 -8.53 11.14
CA ASN A 207 0.48 -8.61 11.16
C ASN A 207 -0.31 -7.47 11.84
N ALA A 208 0.33 -6.30 12.05
CA ALA A 208 -0.29 -5.10 12.60
C ALA A 208 -0.16 -3.88 11.66
N GLY A 209 -1.05 -2.91 11.80
CA GLY A 209 -1.07 -1.67 11.00
C GLY A 209 -1.71 -0.47 11.71
N ILE A 210 -1.56 0.69 11.08
CA ILE A 210 -2.02 2.00 11.58
C ILE A 210 -3.20 2.49 10.74
N MET A 211 -4.29 2.84 11.43
CA MET A 211 -5.54 3.38 10.88
C MET A 211 -5.67 4.87 11.17
N ILE A 212 -6.21 5.64 10.22
CA ILE A 212 -6.45 7.08 10.38
C ILE A 212 -7.91 7.45 10.12
N PHE A 213 -8.38 8.51 10.79
CA PHE A 213 -9.77 8.93 10.79
C PHE A 213 -9.93 10.45 10.55
N PRO A 214 -10.98 10.92 9.82
CA PRO A 214 -11.17 12.34 9.47
C PRO A 214 -11.39 13.31 10.65
N ASN A 215 -11.60 12.79 11.86
CA ASN A 215 -11.70 13.58 13.09
C ASN A 215 -10.33 13.89 13.72
N GLY A 216 -9.26 13.22 13.28
CA GLY A 216 -7.90 13.37 13.81
C GLY A 216 -7.40 12.16 14.63
N VAL A 217 -8.17 11.08 14.75
CA VAL A 217 -7.68 9.87 15.42
C VAL A 217 -6.69 9.13 14.53
N VAL A 218 -5.58 8.72 15.12
CA VAL A 218 -4.62 7.74 14.60
C VAL A 218 -4.62 6.56 15.58
N GLY A 219 -4.87 5.34 15.11
CA GLY A 219 -5.02 4.17 15.97
C GLY A 219 -4.32 2.94 15.42
N ALA A 220 -3.73 2.14 16.29
CA ALA A 220 -2.97 0.95 15.90
C ALA A 220 -3.76 -0.33 16.21
N THR A 221 -3.92 -1.21 15.22
CA THR A 221 -4.61 -2.51 15.36
C THR A 221 -3.85 -3.60 14.60
N GLY A 222 -4.31 -4.84 14.69
CA GLY A 222 -3.69 -6.01 14.04
C GLY A 222 -4.49 -7.27 14.29
N ASN A 223 -4.02 -8.40 13.77
CA ASN A 223 -4.80 -9.65 13.76
C ASN A 223 -4.17 -10.75 14.62
N GLN A 224 -5.03 -11.64 15.14
CA GLN A 224 -4.69 -12.84 15.93
C GLN A 224 -3.58 -12.62 16.97
N THR A 225 -2.30 -12.84 16.61
CA THR A 225 -1.13 -12.71 17.50
C THR A 225 -0.70 -11.26 17.81
N ALA A 226 -1.27 -10.25 17.16
CA ALA A 226 -1.08 -8.82 17.53
C ALA A 226 -1.61 -8.43 18.93
N GLY A 227 -2.33 -9.31 19.63
CA GLY A 227 -2.85 -9.01 20.96
C GLY A 227 -3.95 -7.93 20.97
N THR A 228 -4.05 -7.16 22.06
CA THR A 228 -5.27 -6.39 22.40
C THR A 228 -5.01 -5.00 23.00
N SER A 229 -3.82 -4.43 22.84
CA SER A 229 -3.45 -3.13 23.44
C SER A 229 -4.06 -1.90 22.76
N TYR A 230 -4.35 -1.98 21.46
CA TYR A 230 -5.03 -0.96 20.65
C TYR A 230 -4.68 0.52 20.97
N PRO A 231 -3.39 0.91 21.00
CA PRO A 231 -3.00 2.28 21.33
C PRO A 231 -3.46 3.25 20.23
N SER A 232 -3.80 4.47 20.65
CA SER A 232 -4.24 5.54 19.74
C SER A 232 -3.81 6.91 20.22
N PHE A 233 -3.79 7.86 19.29
CA PHE A 233 -3.43 9.26 19.49
C PHE A 233 -4.47 10.14 18.79
N ARG A 234 -4.78 11.30 19.39
CA ARG A 234 -5.67 12.29 18.77
C ARG A 234 -4.86 13.52 18.35
N LEU A 235 -4.74 13.72 17.04
CA LEU A 235 -4.20 14.93 16.45
C LEU A 235 -5.06 16.15 16.86
N PRO A 236 -4.48 17.36 16.98
CA PRO A 236 -5.23 18.60 17.21
C PRO A 236 -6.35 18.81 16.18
N ALA A 237 -7.42 19.49 16.56
CA ALA A 237 -8.64 19.55 15.75
C ALA A 237 -8.44 20.09 14.31
N ASN A 238 -7.44 20.94 14.07
CA ASN A 238 -7.08 21.47 12.75
C ASN A 238 -6.18 20.56 11.91
N LYS A 239 -5.64 19.47 12.49
CA LYS A 239 -4.69 18.54 11.85
C LYS A 239 -5.45 17.32 11.35
N VAL A 240 -5.99 17.39 10.14
CA VAL A 240 -6.80 16.30 9.58
C VAL A 240 -5.91 15.32 8.80
N PRO A 241 -5.81 14.04 9.20
CA PRO A 241 -4.97 13.07 8.51
C PRO A 241 -5.61 12.64 7.18
N THR A 242 -4.81 12.27 6.19
CA THR A 242 -5.28 12.05 4.80
C THR A 242 -4.76 10.79 4.13
N ALA A 243 -3.52 10.41 4.38
CA ALA A 243 -2.94 9.12 4.02
C ALA A 243 -1.92 8.72 5.09
N VAL A 244 -1.56 7.44 5.17
CA VAL A 244 -0.59 6.90 6.13
C VAL A 244 0.32 5.89 5.46
N ALA A 245 1.59 5.89 5.83
CA ALA A 245 2.55 4.84 5.51
C ALA A 245 3.25 4.37 6.80
N VAL A 246 3.44 3.06 6.95
CA VAL A 246 4.25 2.46 8.01
C VAL A 246 5.57 1.99 7.41
N THR A 247 6.71 2.28 8.05
CA THR A 247 8.02 1.85 7.55
C THR A 247 8.22 0.35 7.73
N SER A 248 9.27 -0.17 7.10
CA SER A 248 9.86 -1.50 7.34
C SER A 248 9.83 -1.87 8.82
N TYR A 249 9.34 -3.08 9.14
CA TYR A 249 9.25 -3.60 10.51
C TYR A 249 8.60 -2.65 11.53
N ASN A 250 7.59 -1.87 11.11
CA ASN A 250 6.74 -1.11 12.01
C ASN A 250 7.51 -0.16 12.97
N GLU A 251 8.64 0.40 12.53
CA GLU A 251 9.45 1.31 13.35
C GLU A 251 8.79 2.70 13.50
N LEU A 252 8.28 3.23 12.39
CA LEU A 252 7.70 4.57 12.27
C LEU A 252 6.37 4.52 11.50
N ALA A 253 5.45 5.43 11.83
CA ALA A 253 4.31 5.76 10.98
C ALA A 253 4.36 7.23 10.55
N LEU A 254 4.06 7.45 9.27
CA LEU A 254 4.14 8.74 8.60
C LEU A 254 2.75 9.06 8.06
N VAL A 255 2.07 10.02 8.69
CA VAL A 255 0.68 10.38 8.39
C VAL A 255 0.69 11.74 7.68
N THR A 256 0.21 11.82 6.43
CA THR A 256 0.02 13.12 5.78
C THR A 256 -1.17 13.83 6.39
N VAL A 257 -1.01 15.13 6.64
CA VAL A 257 -1.96 15.96 7.37
C VAL A 257 -2.23 17.23 6.58
N TRP A 258 -3.51 17.58 6.47
CA TRP A 258 -3.95 18.91 6.06
C TRP A 258 -4.08 19.75 7.33
N ASP A 259 -3.27 20.81 7.46
CA ASP A 259 -3.49 21.84 8.47
C ASP A 259 -4.60 22.78 7.99
N THR A 260 -5.79 22.64 8.56
CA THR A 260 -6.96 23.42 8.14
C THR A 260 -6.90 24.88 8.56
N ASP A 261 -6.01 25.26 9.48
CA ASP A 261 -5.92 26.64 9.96
C ASP A 261 -4.80 27.40 9.24
N ALA A 262 -3.65 26.76 9.02
CA ALA A 262 -2.54 27.33 8.27
C ALA A 262 -2.60 27.07 6.74
N VAL A 263 -3.58 26.28 6.27
CA VAL A 263 -3.81 25.92 4.85
C VAL A 263 -2.53 25.38 4.18
N LYS A 264 -1.88 24.42 4.86
CA LYS A 264 -0.64 23.77 4.42
C LYS A 264 -0.64 22.26 4.63
N ALA A 265 0.20 21.58 3.86
CA ALA A 265 0.48 20.16 3.99
C ALA A 265 1.57 19.89 5.03
N GLN A 266 1.43 18.82 5.79
CA GLN A 266 2.44 18.31 6.72
C GLN A 266 2.52 16.78 6.69
N ILE A 267 3.61 16.22 7.22
CA ILE A 267 3.69 14.83 7.70
C ILE A 267 3.76 14.87 9.22
N ALA A 268 2.78 14.28 9.90
CA ALA A 268 2.89 13.93 11.31
C ALA A 268 3.72 12.63 11.42
N VAL A 269 4.85 12.71 12.12
CA VAL A 269 5.78 11.58 12.26
C VAL A 269 5.55 10.92 13.62
N PHE A 270 5.21 9.65 13.62
CA PHE A 270 5.01 8.84 14.81
C PHE A 270 6.15 7.83 14.97
N VAL A 271 6.70 7.73 16.17
CA VAL A 271 7.49 6.58 16.59
C VAL A 271 6.57 5.52 17.18
N LEU A 272 6.83 4.26 16.84
CA LEU A 272 6.01 3.12 17.22
C LEU A 272 6.79 2.24 18.22
N ARG A 273 6.09 1.65 19.18
CA ARG A 273 6.62 0.59 20.05
C ARG A 273 5.62 -0.57 20.06
N ALA A 274 6.13 -1.79 19.92
CA ALA A 274 5.31 -2.99 19.94
C ALA A 274 6.00 -4.12 20.71
N ASP A 275 5.21 -4.84 21.53
CA ASP A 275 5.75 -5.73 22.57
C ASP A 275 5.35 -7.21 22.35
N SER A 276 4.53 -7.52 21.33
CA SER A 276 3.87 -8.82 21.17
C SER A 276 3.63 -9.22 19.70
N PRO A 277 4.00 -10.42 19.24
CA PRO A 277 4.56 -11.51 20.03
C PRO A 277 6.02 -11.22 20.43
N PRO A 278 6.44 -11.55 21.67
CA PRO A 278 7.80 -11.29 22.16
C PRO A 278 8.91 -12.03 21.39
N ALA A 279 8.54 -13.07 20.64
CA ALA A 279 9.44 -13.80 19.75
C ALA A 279 9.69 -13.11 18.40
N PHE A 280 9.07 -11.95 18.14
CA PHE A 280 9.16 -11.28 16.83
C PHE A 280 9.16 -9.74 16.94
N SER A 281 9.38 -9.20 18.14
CA SER A 281 9.33 -7.75 18.40
C SER A 281 10.50 -7.31 19.26
N VAL A 282 11.27 -6.31 18.84
CA VAL A 282 12.21 -5.62 19.73
C VAL A 282 11.40 -4.56 20.49
N PRO A 283 11.15 -4.73 21.81
CA PRO A 283 10.02 -4.11 22.49
C PRO A 283 10.33 -2.70 23.00
N TYR A 284 10.69 -1.82 22.07
CA TYR A 284 11.23 -0.48 22.28
C TYR A 284 10.81 0.46 21.14
N PHE A 285 10.89 1.78 21.36
CA PHE A 285 10.40 2.76 20.40
C PHE A 285 11.33 2.88 19.18
N GLY A 286 10.75 2.82 17.97
CA GLY A 286 11.49 3.02 16.72
C GLY A 286 12.41 1.86 16.34
N LEU A 287 12.25 0.70 16.98
CA LEU A 287 12.99 -0.53 16.67
C LEU A 287 12.09 -1.59 15.99
N PRO A 288 12.68 -2.50 15.20
CA PRO A 288 11.93 -3.45 14.38
C PRO A 288 11.00 -4.34 15.21
N ASN A 289 9.75 -4.44 14.76
CA ASN A 289 8.72 -5.25 15.37
C ASN A 289 7.72 -5.78 14.34
N GLU A 290 7.24 -7.00 14.57
CA GLU A 290 6.32 -7.64 13.64
C GLU A 290 4.85 -7.38 14.00
N ALA A 291 4.49 -7.33 15.29
CA ALA A 291 3.12 -6.98 15.66
C ALA A 291 2.97 -6.35 17.05
N GLY A 292 1.70 -6.10 17.41
CA GLY A 292 1.27 -5.84 18.79
C GLY A 292 1.74 -4.53 19.37
N PHE A 293 1.41 -3.45 18.67
CA PHE A 293 1.64 -2.08 19.08
C PHE A 293 1.21 -1.87 20.54
N LYS A 294 2.19 -1.52 21.37
CA LYS A 294 2.00 -1.20 22.79
C LYS A 294 1.79 0.29 22.98
N ASN A 295 2.45 1.12 22.18
CA ASN A 295 2.23 2.56 22.14
C ASN A 295 2.58 3.16 20.77
N ILE A 296 1.95 4.29 20.44
CA ILE A 296 2.29 5.15 19.29
C ILE A 296 2.48 6.58 19.79
N GLN A 297 3.50 7.29 19.32
CA GLN A 297 3.77 8.64 19.80
C GLN A 297 4.20 9.59 18.69
N LEU A 298 3.52 10.74 18.62
CA LEU A 298 3.88 11.85 17.75
C LEU A 298 5.22 12.46 18.17
N LEU A 299 6.19 12.49 17.25
CA LEU A 299 7.47 13.20 17.38
C LEU A 299 7.36 14.67 16.98
N GLY A 300 6.41 15.00 16.11
CA GLY A 300 6.16 16.34 15.60
C GLY A 300 5.78 16.32 14.12
N TYR A 301 5.88 17.49 13.47
CA TYR A 301 5.42 17.70 12.09
C TYR A 301 6.54 18.18 11.16
N VAL A 302 6.64 17.56 9.99
CA VAL A 302 7.45 18.01 8.85
C VAL A 302 6.54 18.79 7.90
N ASP A 303 6.93 20.01 7.51
CA ASP A 303 6.17 20.79 6.52
C ASP A 303 6.50 20.29 5.10
N LEU A 304 5.49 20.25 4.22
CA LEU A 304 5.63 19.91 2.80
C LEU A 304 5.50 21.20 1.98
N PRO A 305 6.59 21.88 1.61
CA PRO A 305 6.54 23.26 1.11
C PRO A 305 5.88 23.40 -0.26
N ASP A 306 5.99 22.38 -1.12
CA ASP A 306 5.53 22.45 -2.51
C ASP A 306 4.02 22.18 -2.69
N MET A 307 3.32 21.74 -1.64
CA MET A 307 1.94 21.24 -1.74
C MET A 307 1.07 21.65 -0.53
N LYS A 308 -0.25 21.55 -0.70
CA LYS A 308 -1.24 21.82 0.35
C LYS A 308 -2.20 20.64 0.55
N THR A 309 -2.48 19.85 -0.48
CA THR A 309 -3.54 18.81 -0.48
C THR A 309 -3.02 17.37 -0.68
N PRO A 310 -2.09 16.87 0.17
CA PRO A 310 -1.49 15.55 0.00
C PRO A 310 -2.55 14.45 -0.02
N THR A 311 -2.38 13.53 -0.95
CA THR A 311 -3.34 12.45 -1.28
C THR A 311 -2.80 11.05 -1.05
N ALA A 312 -1.48 10.85 -1.07
CA ALA A 312 -0.86 9.55 -0.86
C ALA A 312 0.55 9.71 -0.26
N ILE A 313 0.98 8.70 0.49
CA ILE A 313 2.34 8.56 1.02
C ILE A 313 2.77 7.10 0.94
N ALA A 314 4.04 6.85 0.66
CA ALA A 314 4.69 5.54 0.76
C ALA A 314 6.08 5.72 1.38
N ALA A 315 6.53 4.80 2.23
CA ALA A 315 7.78 4.94 2.98
C ALA A 315 8.44 3.58 3.28
N SER A 316 9.76 3.59 3.51
CA SER A 316 10.54 2.41 3.86
C SER A 316 11.80 2.78 4.65
N GLY A 317 12.24 1.87 5.51
CA GLY A 317 13.57 1.85 6.13
C GLY A 317 14.52 0.94 5.34
N ASP A 318 15.82 1.21 5.41
CA ASP A 318 16.88 0.46 4.70
C ASP A 318 17.16 -0.96 5.26
N ASN A 319 16.51 -1.33 6.37
CA ASN A 319 16.60 -2.63 7.03
C ASN A 319 15.75 -3.76 6.43
N ALA A 320 14.81 -3.45 5.53
CA ALA A 320 13.92 -4.42 4.88
C ALA A 320 14.61 -5.44 3.95
N ALA A 321 15.94 -5.50 3.96
CA ALA A 321 16.74 -6.55 3.35
C ALA A 321 16.93 -7.79 4.25
N THR A 322 16.64 -7.65 5.55
CA THR A 322 16.88 -8.66 6.60
C THR A 322 15.76 -9.72 6.63
N GLN A 323 16.03 -10.90 7.19
CA GLN A 323 14.97 -11.88 7.47
C GLN A 323 14.33 -11.57 8.83
N GLY A 324 13.00 -11.55 8.90
CA GLY A 324 12.24 -11.24 10.12
C GLY A 324 12.47 -12.27 11.24
N GLY A 325 12.36 -11.81 12.50
CA GLY A 325 12.50 -12.54 13.76
C GLY A 325 13.88 -13.17 14.04
N PHE A 326 14.38 -13.96 13.09
CA PHE A 326 15.51 -14.87 13.24
C PHE A 326 16.85 -14.23 12.84
N VAL A 327 17.50 -13.56 13.80
CA VAL A 327 18.95 -13.31 13.73
C VAL A 327 19.68 -14.61 14.13
N PRO A 328 20.46 -15.26 13.24
CA PRO A 328 21.11 -16.52 13.56
C PRO A 328 22.06 -16.40 14.76
N GLY A 329 21.81 -17.20 15.80
CA GLY A 329 22.54 -17.15 17.07
C GLY A 329 21.94 -16.24 18.14
N PHE A 330 20.77 -15.62 17.90
CA PHE A 330 20.09 -14.79 18.89
C PHE A 330 18.57 -14.91 18.78
N ASP A 331 17.96 -15.85 19.52
CA ASP A 331 16.49 -15.93 19.60
C ASP A 331 15.95 -14.74 20.41
N PHE A 332 15.70 -13.66 19.66
CA PHE A 332 14.87 -12.51 20.00
C PHE A 332 15.42 -11.54 21.06
N GLY A 333 15.13 -10.26 20.85
CA GLY A 333 15.37 -9.23 21.86
C GLY A 333 14.38 -9.40 23.01
N SER A 334 14.86 -9.42 24.25
CA SER A 334 14.03 -9.70 25.43
C SER A 334 14.23 -8.62 26.48
N GLN A 335 13.15 -8.07 27.06
CA GLN A 335 13.27 -7.19 28.22
C GLN A 335 13.70 -7.95 29.49
N THR A 336 13.27 -9.21 29.61
CA THR A 336 13.34 -10.03 30.84
C THR A 336 14.60 -10.87 30.97
N ASN A 337 15.33 -11.13 29.88
CA ASN A 337 16.65 -11.76 29.91
C ASN A 337 17.76 -10.69 29.78
N PRO A 338 18.53 -10.38 30.84
CA PRO A 338 19.52 -9.30 30.81
C PRO A 338 20.63 -9.44 29.76
N ALA A 339 20.94 -10.68 29.32
CA ALA A 339 21.91 -10.92 28.25
C ALA A 339 21.32 -10.66 26.85
N LYS A 340 20.00 -10.84 26.69
CA LYS A 340 19.23 -10.58 25.46
C LYS A 340 18.57 -9.18 25.41
N ASN A 341 18.74 -8.36 26.45
CA ASN A 341 18.20 -7.00 26.53
C ASN A 341 19.22 -5.96 26.03
N ILE A 342 18.89 -5.22 24.97
CA ILE A 342 19.77 -4.19 24.39
C ILE A 342 20.06 -2.99 25.31
N LEU A 343 19.24 -2.74 26.35
CA LEU A 343 19.51 -1.70 27.33
C LEU A 343 20.70 -2.08 28.23
N THR A 344 20.77 -3.34 28.67
CA THR A 344 21.72 -3.83 29.67
C THR A 344 22.92 -4.57 29.07
N SER A 345 22.76 -5.26 27.95
CA SER A 345 23.81 -6.08 27.32
C SER A 345 24.50 -5.33 26.19
N GLN A 346 25.82 -5.07 26.35
CA GLN A 346 26.63 -4.56 25.25
C GLN A 346 26.71 -5.57 24.10
N ALA A 347 26.85 -6.87 24.39
CA ALA A 347 26.85 -7.90 23.35
C ALA A 347 25.54 -7.94 22.53
N ALA A 348 24.39 -7.63 23.15
CA ALA A 348 23.13 -7.48 22.41
C ALA A 348 23.15 -6.24 21.50
N ARG A 349 23.64 -5.09 21.99
CA ARG A 349 23.85 -3.88 21.17
C ARG A 349 24.81 -4.14 20.01
N ASP A 350 25.90 -4.86 20.26
CA ASP A 350 26.92 -5.22 19.27
C ASP A 350 26.38 -6.19 18.20
N VAL A 351 25.25 -6.86 18.44
CA VAL A 351 24.53 -7.69 17.45
C VAL A 351 23.49 -6.86 16.68
N PHE A 352 22.55 -6.21 17.37
CA PHE A 352 21.48 -5.43 16.73
C PHE A 352 21.98 -4.16 16.03
N GLY A 353 23.10 -3.60 16.49
CA GLY A 353 23.74 -2.42 15.91
C GLY A 353 24.58 -2.71 14.66
N LYS A 354 24.78 -3.98 14.26
CA LYS A 354 25.64 -4.30 13.11
C LYS A 354 25.13 -3.69 11.81
N VAL A 355 26.11 -3.43 10.93
CA VAL A 355 25.93 -2.85 9.60
C VAL A 355 26.39 -3.87 8.54
N SER A 356 26.22 -5.16 8.84
CA SER A 356 26.38 -6.26 7.87
C SER A 356 25.15 -6.33 6.96
N ASN A 357 25.12 -7.32 6.05
CA ASN A 357 24.01 -7.51 5.10
C ASN A 357 22.65 -7.82 5.77
N ASP A 358 22.68 -8.10 7.07
CA ASP A 358 21.55 -8.47 7.95
C ASP A 358 21.15 -7.27 8.83
N GLN A 359 21.19 -6.06 8.25
CA GLN A 359 21.01 -4.78 8.94
C GLN A 359 19.60 -4.67 9.56
N PHE A 360 19.43 -5.17 10.79
CA PHE A 360 18.13 -5.32 11.44
C PHE A 360 17.47 -3.97 11.77
N VAL A 361 18.21 -3.04 12.39
CA VAL A 361 17.71 -1.68 12.69
C VAL A 361 18.13 -0.71 11.60
N ALA A 362 17.17 0.03 11.05
CA ALA A 362 17.43 0.97 9.96
C ALA A 362 18.42 2.09 10.34
N THR A 363 19.24 2.50 9.37
CA THR A 363 20.19 3.62 9.47
C THR A 363 19.77 4.81 8.62
N SER A 364 18.92 4.54 7.62
CA SER A 364 18.38 5.49 6.66
C SER A 364 17.04 5.00 6.16
N GLY A 365 16.34 5.85 5.42
CA GLY A 365 15.04 5.52 4.86
C GLY A 365 14.52 6.70 4.08
N TYR A 366 13.36 6.50 3.46
CA TYR A 366 12.78 7.47 2.55
C TYR A 366 11.26 7.41 2.64
N ALA A 367 10.64 8.57 2.48
CA ALA A 367 9.22 8.69 2.21
C ALA A 367 9.00 9.50 0.94
N VAL A 368 7.93 9.16 0.23
CA VAL A 368 7.47 9.83 -0.98
C VAL A 368 6.04 10.25 -0.73
N VAL A 369 5.71 11.52 -0.98
CA VAL A 369 4.38 12.09 -0.80
C VAL A 369 3.87 12.63 -2.12
N ALA A 370 2.63 12.33 -2.47
CA ALA A 370 1.99 12.80 -3.71
C ALA A 370 0.77 13.67 -3.42
N SER A 371 0.63 14.73 -4.22
CA SER A 371 -0.48 15.69 -4.17
C SER A 371 -1.15 15.75 -5.53
N ARG A 372 -2.37 15.20 -5.62
CA ARG A 372 -3.08 14.99 -6.90
C ARG A 372 -3.49 16.28 -7.60
N TRP A 373 -3.88 17.30 -6.83
CA TRP A 373 -4.43 18.55 -7.35
C TRP A 373 -3.32 19.48 -7.87
N GLU A 374 -2.19 19.58 -7.17
CA GLU A 374 -1.02 20.39 -7.58
C GLU A 374 -0.12 19.68 -8.61
N GLY A 375 -0.30 18.37 -8.79
CA GLY A 375 0.47 17.54 -9.72
C GLY A 375 1.93 17.33 -9.27
N ILE A 376 2.14 17.07 -7.98
CA ILE A 376 3.48 17.07 -7.34
C ILE A 376 3.74 15.75 -6.63
N VAL A 377 4.99 15.29 -6.70
CA VAL A 377 5.54 14.24 -5.85
C VAL A 377 6.80 14.78 -5.17
N SER A 378 6.84 14.76 -3.83
CA SER A 378 7.98 15.22 -3.02
C SER A 378 8.67 14.05 -2.33
N PHE A 379 10.00 14.14 -2.21
CA PHE A 379 10.87 13.12 -1.62
C PHE A 379 11.41 13.59 -0.26
N VAL A 380 11.43 12.68 0.72
CA VAL A 380 11.76 12.98 2.13
C VAL A 380 12.83 12.01 2.64
N ASP A 381 13.91 12.56 3.19
CA ASP A 381 14.98 11.81 3.85
C ASP A 381 14.62 11.47 5.29
N LEU A 382 14.54 10.17 5.61
CA LEU A 382 14.30 9.67 6.97
C LEU A 382 15.60 9.38 7.73
N LYS A 383 16.78 9.53 7.10
CA LYS A 383 18.08 9.36 7.78
C LYS A 383 18.20 10.16 9.09
N PRO A 384 17.73 11.43 9.23
CA PRO A 384 17.79 12.16 10.49
C PRO A 384 17.19 11.42 11.70
N ILE A 385 15.96 10.90 11.58
CA ILE A 385 15.29 10.22 12.70
C ILE A 385 15.94 8.87 13.00
N TYR A 386 16.39 8.13 11.98
CA TYR A 386 17.09 6.87 12.17
C TYR A 386 18.47 7.06 12.83
N GLN A 387 19.18 8.15 12.55
CA GLN A 387 20.42 8.48 13.29
C GLN A 387 20.14 8.85 14.75
N LEU A 388 19.03 9.54 15.08
CA LEU A 388 18.62 9.74 16.48
C LEU A 388 18.35 8.40 17.18
N ILE A 389 17.48 7.55 16.62
CA ILE A 389 17.14 6.23 17.19
C ILE A 389 18.41 5.41 17.46
N ARG A 390 19.33 5.37 16.49
CA ARG A 390 20.60 4.66 16.65
C ARG A 390 21.53 5.30 17.69
N SER A 391 21.55 6.63 17.82
CA SER A 391 22.31 7.32 18.88
C SER A 391 21.84 6.95 20.28
N VAL A 392 20.53 6.68 20.45
CA VAL A 392 19.92 6.31 21.73
C VAL A 392 20.27 4.87 22.11
N TYR A 393 20.09 3.91 21.19
CA TYR A 393 20.20 2.48 21.51
C TYR A 393 21.60 1.89 21.32
N PHE A 394 22.39 2.43 20.39
CA PHE A 394 23.71 1.90 20.00
C PHE A 394 24.84 2.95 20.12
N GLY A 395 24.53 4.16 20.57
CA GLY A 395 25.53 5.17 20.95
C GLY A 395 26.14 4.92 22.33
N THR A 396 27.17 5.68 22.66
CA THR A 396 27.92 5.62 23.92
C THR A 396 27.29 6.41 25.07
N ASP A 397 26.08 6.97 24.88
CA ASP A 397 25.38 7.75 25.89
C ASP A 397 24.44 6.85 26.71
N ASP A 398 24.97 6.37 27.84
CA ASP A 398 24.25 5.52 28.78
C ASP A 398 23.07 6.23 29.47
N ALA A 399 23.12 7.56 29.62
CA ALA A 399 22.03 8.33 30.22
C ALA A 399 20.86 8.47 29.23
N LYS A 400 21.15 8.81 27.97
CA LYS A 400 20.17 8.87 26.87
C LYS A 400 19.51 7.50 26.65
N ARG A 401 20.29 6.40 26.72
CA ARG A 401 19.78 5.02 26.63
C ARG A 401 18.91 4.63 27.83
N ALA A 402 19.29 5.01 29.05
CA ALA A 402 18.50 4.76 30.25
C ALA A 402 17.16 5.53 30.23
N GLN A 403 17.16 6.79 29.78
CA GLN A 403 15.96 7.62 29.63
C GLN A 403 14.96 7.00 28.64
N ALA A 404 15.46 6.41 27.55
CA ALA A 404 14.67 5.67 26.57
C ALA A 404 14.17 4.30 27.03
N GLY A 405 14.87 3.68 28.00
CA GLY A 405 14.57 2.34 28.48
C GLY A 405 13.53 2.29 29.61
N ASN A 406 13.41 3.36 30.40
CA ASN A 406 12.64 3.40 31.65
C ASN A 406 11.26 4.07 31.52
N THR A 407 10.70 4.16 30.30
CA THR A 407 9.48 4.94 30.04
C THR A 407 8.45 4.22 29.19
N SER A 408 7.17 4.55 29.43
CA SER A 408 6.05 4.26 28.53
C SER A 408 5.93 5.26 27.37
N VAL A 409 6.69 6.36 27.43
CA VAL A 409 6.67 7.51 26.53
C VAL A 409 8.10 7.80 26.05
N TRP A 410 8.32 7.90 24.75
CA TRP A 410 9.59 8.25 24.15
C TRP A 410 9.97 9.69 24.52
N PRO A 411 11.18 9.95 25.08
CA PRO A 411 11.51 11.27 25.63
C PRO A 411 11.98 12.28 24.57
N PHE A 412 12.24 11.87 23.33
CA PHE A 412 12.85 12.70 22.28
C PHE A 412 11.82 13.09 21.22
N ASN A 413 11.67 14.39 20.95
CA ASN A 413 10.74 14.92 19.94
C ASN A 413 11.44 15.99 19.07
N PHE A 414 10.81 16.48 18.00
CA PHE A 414 11.46 17.46 17.11
C PHE A 414 11.63 18.87 17.71
N ASP A 415 11.01 19.16 18.85
CA ASP A 415 11.22 20.44 19.57
C ASP A 415 12.49 20.39 20.43
N THR A 416 12.86 19.19 20.92
CA THR A 416 14.04 18.94 21.78
C THR A 416 15.24 18.36 21.01
N ASN A 417 14.99 17.69 19.89
CA ASN A 417 15.96 17.04 19.01
C ASN A 417 15.64 17.44 17.55
N PRO A 418 15.71 18.75 17.19
CA PRO A 418 15.33 19.25 15.86
C PRO A 418 16.20 18.68 14.72
N GLU A 419 17.43 18.24 15.03
CA GLU A 419 18.34 17.57 14.09
C GLU A 419 17.87 16.17 13.68
N ALA A 420 16.91 15.59 14.40
CA ALA A 420 16.28 14.31 14.06
C ALA A 420 15.08 14.44 13.11
N LYS A 421 14.68 15.67 12.75
CA LYS A 421 13.51 15.93 11.91
C LYS A 421 13.76 15.48 10.46
N PRO A 422 12.88 14.64 9.86
CA PRO A 422 13.00 14.28 8.45
C PRO A 422 12.95 15.50 7.52
N VAL A 423 13.72 15.45 6.44
CA VAL A 423 13.96 16.59 5.54
C VAL A 423 13.29 16.35 4.20
N VAL A 424 12.40 17.26 3.76
CA VAL A 424 11.93 17.29 2.36
C VAL A 424 13.08 17.78 1.49
N VAL A 425 13.50 16.97 0.53
CA VAL A 425 14.72 17.19 -0.27
C VAL A 425 14.42 17.93 -1.57
N GLY A 426 13.32 17.57 -2.23
CA GLY A 426 12.95 18.08 -3.54
C GLY A 426 11.68 17.42 -4.05
N SER A 427 11.25 17.81 -5.25
CA SER A 427 10.02 17.32 -5.86
C SER A 427 10.08 17.26 -7.38
N VAL A 428 9.18 16.47 -7.95
CA VAL A 428 8.98 16.31 -9.40
C VAL A 428 7.51 16.53 -9.75
N LYS A 429 7.25 16.98 -10.99
CA LYS A 429 5.90 17.11 -11.52
C LYS A 429 5.43 15.80 -12.13
N VAL A 430 4.25 15.35 -11.71
CA VAL A 430 3.50 14.24 -12.31
C VAL A 430 2.06 14.71 -12.44
N ALA A 431 1.43 14.56 -13.61
CA ALA A 431 0.03 14.94 -13.78
C ALA A 431 -0.86 13.99 -12.96
N HIS A 432 -1.65 14.55 -12.03
CA HIS A 432 -2.61 13.82 -11.17
C HIS A 432 -2.11 12.46 -10.64
N PRO A 433 -1.07 12.42 -9.78
CA PRO A 433 -0.66 11.20 -9.11
C PRO A 433 -1.81 10.69 -8.23
N THR A 434 -2.09 9.40 -8.32
CA THR A 434 -3.22 8.75 -7.64
C THR A 434 -2.77 7.76 -6.59
N VAL A 435 -1.62 7.09 -6.81
CA VAL A 435 -1.09 6.04 -5.95
C VAL A 435 0.45 6.07 -5.92
N LEU A 436 1.02 5.66 -4.79
CA LEU A 436 2.45 5.51 -4.58
C LEU A 436 2.81 4.10 -4.08
N ARG A 437 3.97 3.62 -4.49
CA ARG A 437 4.72 2.55 -3.81
C ARG A 437 6.18 2.97 -3.71
N VAL A 438 6.89 2.57 -2.67
CA VAL A 438 8.36 2.56 -2.68
C VAL A 438 8.84 1.12 -2.60
N GLY A 439 9.94 0.84 -3.29
CA GLY A 439 10.68 -0.39 -3.12
C GLY A 439 11.68 -0.27 -1.96
N ASN A 440 12.01 -1.41 -1.33
CA ASN A 440 12.85 -1.51 -0.13
C ASN A 440 14.36 -1.71 -0.42
N ARG A 441 14.72 -2.57 -1.38
CA ARG A 441 16.12 -2.96 -1.67
C ARG A 441 16.50 -2.90 -3.16
N ALA A 442 17.72 -2.42 -3.45
CA ALA A 442 18.31 -2.45 -4.79
C ALA A 442 18.91 -3.83 -5.14
N ASN A 443 18.77 -4.26 -6.40
CA ASN A 443 19.43 -5.45 -6.96
C ASN A 443 20.71 -5.04 -7.71
N GLY A 444 21.72 -4.62 -6.97
CA GLY A 444 23.00 -4.12 -7.52
C GLY A 444 23.77 -5.11 -8.41
N ASN A 445 23.46 -6.41 -8.32
CA ASN A 445 24.06 -7.47 -9.13
C ASN A 445 23.40 -7.65 -10.51
N SER A 446 22.22 -7.07 -10.77
CA SER A 446 21.60 -7.13 -12.09
C SER A 446 22.40 -6.33 -13.13
N LYS A 447 22.25 -6.71 -14.41
CA LYS A 447 22.76 -5.93 -15.54
C LYS A 447 21.90 -4.71 -15.86
N ASN A 448 20.59 -4.75 -15.58
CA ASN A 448 19.66 -3.66 -15.87
C ASN A 448 19.83 -2.50 -14.85
N PRO A 449 20.08 -1.25 -15.29
CA PRO A 449 20.17 -0.11 -14.38
C PRO A 449 18.90 0.11 -13.52
N VAL A 450 17.70 -0.15 -14.03
CA VAL A 450 16.41 0.00 -13.31
C VAL A 450 16.26 -1.04 -12.17
N LYS A 451 17.08 -2.10 -12.16
CA LYS A 451 17.19 -3.05 -11.05
C LYS A 451 18.28 -2.68 -10.04
N LYS A 452 19.34 -1.98 -10.46
CA LYS A 452 20.50 -1.60 -9.62
C LYS A 452 20.20 -0.55 -8.55
N VAL A 453 19.01 0.06 -8.58
CA VAL A 453 18.63 1.19 -7.74
C VAL A 453 17.41 0.91 -6.87
N VAL A 454 17.31 1.61 -5.75
CA VAL A 454 16.05 1.72 -4.99
C VAL A 454 15.14 2.68 -5.75
N LYS A 455 13.83 2.39 -5.79
CA LYS A 455 12.89 3.07 -6.71
C LYS A 455 11.55 3.38 -6.08
N ALA A 456 11.06 4.61 -6.32
CA ALA A 456 9.67 4.96 -6.12
C ALA A 456 8.87 4.60 -7.37
N PHE A 457 7.65 4.11 -7.19
CA PHE A 457 6.65 3.92 -8.25
C PHE A 457 5.53 4.95 -8.01
N VAL A 458 5.26 5.78 -9.01
CA VAL A 458 4.18 6.77 -8.99
C VAL A 458 3.17 6.39 -10.06
N GLY A 459 2.00 5.92 -9.65
CA GLY A 459 0.86 5.71 -10.53
C GLY A 459 0.03 6.97 -10.67
N ASN A 460 -0.49 7.23 -11.87
CA ASN A 460 -1.33 8.40 -12.13
C ASN A 460 -2.68 8.07 -12.77
N LEU A 461 -3.52 9.11 -12.83
CA LEU A 461 -4.85 9.09 -13.41
C LEU A 461 -4.90 8.66 -14.88
N ALA A 462 -3.82 8.88 -15.64
CA ALA A 462 -3.73 8.52 -17.06
C ALA A 462 -3.29 7.07 -17.31
N GLY A 463 -2.95 6.31 -16.26
CA GLY A 463 -2.42 4.95 -16.39
C GLY A 463 -0.90 4.88 -16.57
N GLU A 464 -0.16 5.99 -16.46
CA GLU A 464 1.30 5.90 -16.39
C GLU A 464 1.73 5.46 -15.00
N VAL A 465 2.65 4.49 -14.93
CA VAL A 465 3.52 4.29 -13.77
C VAL A 465 4.90 4.79 -14.10
N ARG A 466 5.34 5.83 -13.38
CA ARG A 466 6.68 6.42 -13.47
C ARG A 466 7.55 5.91 -12.33
N MET A 467 8.80 5.57 -12.64
CA MET A 467 9.78 5.11 -11.67
C MET A 467 10.86 6.17 -11.45
N PHE A 468 11.15 6.50 -10.20
CA PHE A 468 12.18 7.48 -9.83
C PHE A 468 13.27 6.84 -8.96
N ASP A 469 14.53 7.19 -9.22
CA ASP A 469 15.67 6.70 -8.42
C ASP A 469 15.66 7.32 -7.02
N LEU A 470 15.80 6.48 -5.98
CA LEU A 470 15.90 6.88 -4.57
C LEU A 470 17.31 6.66 -3.98
N SER A 471 18.29 6.25 -4.78
CA SER A 471 19.64 5.90 -4.32
C SER A 471 20.37 7.07 -3.64
N ALA A 472 19.99 8.31 -3.92
CA ALA A 472 20.49 9.50 -3.22
C ALA A 472 20.02 9.62 -1.76
N LEU A 473 18.91 8.96 -1.38
CA LEU A 473 18.44 8.86 0.00
C LEU A 473 19.07 7.68 0.75
N ALA A 474 19.73 6.75 0.05
CA ALA A 474 20.34 5.58 0.66
C ALA A 474 21.40 5.95 1.72
N LYS A 475 21.63 5.00 2.62
CA LYS A 475 22.56 5.03 3.75
C LYS A 475 23.88 5.76 3.48
N ASP A 476 24.63 5.29 2.50
CA ASP A 476 26.01 5.75 2.23
C ASP A 476 26.08 6.89 1.19
N ALA A 477 24.92 7.39 0.73
CA ALA A 477 24.88 8.53 -0.17
C ALA A 477 25.28 9.84 0.56
N PRO A 478 25.94 10.79 -0.13
CA PRO A 478 26.31 12.10 0.43
C PRO A 478 25.13 12.87 1.01
N ARG A 479 25.42 13.84 1.88
CA ARG A 479 24.47 14.80 2.44
C ARG A 479 25.08 16.22 2.43
N PRO A 480 24.28 17.30 2.25
CA PRO A 480 22.85 17.29 1.95
C PRO A 480 22.55 16.68 0.57
N VAL A 481 21.36 16.10 0.41
CA VAL A 481 20.93 15.57 -0.89
C VAL A 481 20.46 16.75 -1.76
N PRO A 482 20.89 16.87 -3.03
CA PRO A 482 20.42 17.95 -3.88
C PRO A 482 18.98 17.71 -4.37
N PRO A 483 18.14 18.76 -4.56
CA PRO A 483 16.75 18.60 -4.99
C PRO A 483 16.55 17.87 -6.32
N SER A 484 17.57 17.90 -7.20
CA SER A 484 17.58 17.24 -8.51
C SER A 484 17.96 15.76 -8.49
N ALA A 485 18.15 15.14 -7.31
CA ALA A 485 18.68 13.78 -7.17
C ALA A 485 17.70 12.64 -7.52
N PHE A 486 16.54 12.95 -8.11
CA PHE A 486 15.43 12.02 -8.33
C PHE A 486 15.03 11.90 -9.82
N PRO A 487 15.92 11.39 -10.70
CA PRO A 487 15.61 11.21 -12.11
C PRO A 487 14.51 10.15 -12.32
N GLU A 488 13.68 10.35 -13.35
CA GLU A 488 12.81 9.29 -13.88
C GLU A 488 13.68 8.25 -14.61
N ILE A 489 13.66 6.99 -14.15
CA ILE A 489 14.49 5.89 -14.65
C ILE A 489 13.74 4.94 -15.57
N ALA A 490 12.41 4.90 -15.49
CA ALA A 490 11.54 4.11 -16.36
C ALA A 490 10.10 4.64 -16.29
N LYS A 491 9.32 4.36 -17.33
CA LYS A 491 7.89 4.62 -17.38
C LYS A 491 7.17 3.51 -18.14
N VAL A 492 6.02 3.07 -17.63
CA VAL A 492 5.19 2.03 -18.26
C VAL A 492 3.75 2.53 -18.33
N GLN A 493 3.08 2.31 -19.47
CA GLN A 493 1.64 2.53 -19.60
C GLN A 493 0.90 1.27 -19.16
N MET A 494 -0.17 1.48 -18.38
CA MET A 494 -1.06 0.48 -17.81
C MET A 494 -2.52 0.96 -18.01
N GLY A 495 -3.51 0.27 -17.46
CA GLY A 495 -4.90 0.74 -17.46
C GLY A 495 -5.08 2.12 -16.81
N ARG A 496 -6.09 2.89 -17.23
CA ARG A 496 -6.36 4.26 -16.76
C ARG A 496 -6.86 4.29 -15.32
N ASN A 497 -6.69 5.43 -14.65
CA ASN A 497 -7.04 5.66 -13.25
C ASN A 497 -6.52 4.55 -12.30
N LEU A 498 -5.23 4.63 -11.98
CA LEU A 498 -4.56 3.69 -11.09
C LEU A 498 -4.90 3.98 -9.62
N THR A 499 -5.43 3.00 -8.90
CA THR A 499 -6.01 3.21 -7.56
C THR A 499 -5.20 2.61 -6.42
N SER A 500 -4.48 1.52 -6.65
CA SER A 500 -3.68 0.84 -5.62
C SER A 500 -2.43 0.16 -6.18
N MET A 501 -1.43 -0.05 -5.30
CA MET A 501 -0.17 -0.72 -5.59
C MET A 501 0.31 -1.53 -4.39
N THR A 502 0.69 -2.78 -4.62
CA THR A 502 1.35 -3.67 -3.65
C THR A 502 2.57 -4.36 -4.28
N LEU A 503 3.62 -4.63 -3.51
CA LEU A 503 4.79 -5.37 -3.99
C LEU A 503 4.47 -6.87 -4.13
N ARG A 504 4.99 -7.52 -5.17
CA ARG A 504 4.89 -8.99 -5.33
C ARG A 504 6.26 -9.62 -5.52
N GLY A 505 6.78 -10.24 -4.48
CA GLY A 505 8.02 -11.01 -4.52
C GLY A 505 8.45 -11.48 -3.13
N THR A 506 9.39 -12.42 -3.07
CA THR A 506 9.93 -12.97 -1.82
C THR A 506 10.85 -11.98 -1.12
N PHE A 507 10.26 -11.03 -0.39
CA PHE A 507 10.81 -10.19 0.69
C PHE A 507 12.05 -9.32 0.39
N ILE A 508 12.71 -9.46 -0.77
CA ILE A 508 14.09 -8.98 -0.99
C ILE A 508 14.23 -8.14 -2.28
N VAL A 509 13.32 -8.24 -3.25
CA VAL A 509 13.52 -7.65 -4.59
C VAL A 509 12.27 -6.92 -5.12
N ASN A 510 12.42 -5.62 -5.36
CA ASN A 510 11.37 -4.70 -5.82
C ASN A 510 11.01 -4.82 -7.31
N ASP A 511 11.17 -6.00 -7.91
CA ASP A 511 11.14 -6.16 -9.37
C ASP A 511 9.77 -6.59 -9.91
N THR A 512 8.72 -6.67 -9.06
CA THR A 512 7.32 -6.70 -9.53
C THR A 512 6.37 -5.99 -8.54
N VAL A 513 5.45 -5.20 -9.10
CA VAL A 513 4.36 -4.50 -8.40
C VAL A 513 3.03 -4.97 -9.03
N LEU A 514 2.02 -5.26 -8.21
CA LEU A 514 0.64 -5.35 -8.68
C LEU A 514 0.02 -3.96 -8.69
N VAL A 515 -0.69 -3.62 -9.75
CA VAL A 515 -1.37 -2.33 -9.90
C VAL A 515 -2.82 -2.56 -10.27
N ALA A 516 -3.75 -1.90 -9.59
CA ALA A 516 -5.17 -1.88 -9.98
C ALA A 516 -5.49 -0.65 -10.83
N SER A 517 -6.18 -0.87 -11.95
CA SER A 517 -6.81 0.16 -12.78
C SER A 517 -8.33 0.09 -12.64
N ARG A 518 -8.90 1.13 -12.05
CA ARG A 518 -10.35 1.31 -11.96
C ARG A 518 -10.96 1.68 -13.33
N GLY A 519 -10.20 2.42 -14.13
CA GLY A 519 -10.64 2.96 -15.41
C GLY A 519 -10.75 1.93 -16.55
N ASP A 520 -9.99 0.84 -16.48
CA ASP A 520 -9.98 -0.23 -17.50
C ASP A 520 -10.27 -1.64 -16.94
N ARG A 521 -10.65 -1.73 -15.65
CA ARG A 521 -10.97 -2.98 -14.94
C ARG A 521 -9.85 -4.03 -15.01
N THR A 522 -8.59 -3.59 -14.87
CA THR A 522 -7.41 -4.46 -14.93
C THR A 522 -6.69 -4.55 -13.58
N ILE A 523 -6.16 -5.73 -13.28
CA ILE A 523 -5.07 -5.91 -12.31
C ILE A 523 -3.83 -6.34 -13.08
N GLU A 524 -2.72 -5.63 -12.93
CA GLU A 524 -1.58 -5.74 -13.84
C GLU A 524 -0.25 -5.91 -13.10
N TRP A 525 0.58 -6.83 -13.61
CA TRP A 525 1.89 -7.15 -13.06
C TRP A 525 2.94 -6.26 -13.74
N LEU A 526 3.25 -5.12 -13.12
CA LEU A 526 4.36 -4.28 -13.53
C LEU A 526 5.68 -4.94 -13.09
N THR A 527 6.39 -5.57 -14.02
CA THR A 527 7.67 -6.25 -13.77
C THR A 527 8.83 -5.43 -14.31
N VAL A 528 9.91 -5.34 -13.53
CA VAL A 528 11.23 -4.93 -14.03
C VAL A 528 12.02 -6.20 -14.35
N GLY A 529 12.14 -6.53 -15.64
CA GLY A 529 12.98 -7.63 -16.13
C GLY A 529 14.44 -7.19 -16.29
N ASP A 530 15.28 -8.05 -16.87
CA ASP A 530 16.64 -7.64 -17.24
C ASP A 530 16.67 -7.00 -18.64
N GLU A 531 15.77 -7.42 -19.53
CA GLU A 531 15.35 -6.75 -20.77
C GLU A 531 13.81 -6.87 -20.89
N PRO A 532 13.09 -5.95 -21.56
CA PRO A 532 13.54 -4.67 -22.13
C PRO A 532 13.72 -3.55 -21.08
N GLY A 533 13.52 -3.84 -19.80
CA GLY A 533 13.49 -2.85 -18.72
C GLY A 533 12.30 -3.09 -17.81
N ALA A 534 11.39 -2.11 -17.73
CA ALA A 534 10.10 -2.25 -17.06
C ALA A 534 8.98 -2.50 -18.10
N PHE A 535 8.04 -3.40 -17.79
CA PHE A 535 6.92 -3.76 -18.67
C PHE A 535 5.75 -4.37 -17.89
N VAL A 536 4.55 -4.39 -18.50
CA VAL A 536 3.43 -5.19 -18.00
C VAL A 536 3.68 -6.65 -18.38
N ARG A 537 3.91 -7.51 -17.40
CA ARG A 537 4.19 -8.94 -17.60
C ARG A 537 2.94 -9.74 -17.94
N ARG A 538 1.81 -9.40 -17.33
CA ARG A 538 0.47 -9.98 -17.58
C ARG A 538 -0.63 -9.13 -16.94
N THR A 539 -1.85 -9.37 -17.37
CA THR A 539 -3.04 -8.59 -17.00
C THR A 539 -4.19 -9.53 -16.65
N LEU A 540 -4.67 -9.47 -15.41
CA LEU A 540 -5.92 -10.11 -14.97
C LEU A 540 -7.09 -9.17 -15.31
N ARG A 541 -8.05 -9.72 -16.06
CA ARG A 541 -9.41 -9.21 -16.26
C ARG A 541 -10.35 -10.39 -16.07
N ASP A 542 -11.49 -10.18 -15.43
CA ASP A 542 -12.51 -11.19 -15.24
C ASP A 542 -13.89 -10.53 -15.22
N GLN A 543 -14.94 -11.20 -15.72
CA GLN A 543 -16.31 -10.66 -15.71
C GLN A 543 -16.82 -10.31 -14.31
N ARG A 544 -16.32 -10.98 -13.25
CA ARG A 544 -16.75 -10.77 -11.86
C ARG A 544 -16.13 -9.53 -11.20
N ILE A 545 -15.12 -8.91 -11.80
CA ILE A 545 -14.44 -7.68 -11.32
C ILE A 545 -15.11 -6.46 -11.97
N ASP A 546 -16.07 -5.82 -11.30
CA ASP A 546 -16.78 -4.66 -11.85
C ASP A 546 -16.04 -3.34 -11.62
N ASP A 547 -15.51 -3.11 -10.43
CA ASP A 547 -14.96 -1.81 -10.04
C ASP A 547 -13.74 -1.96 -9.11
N PRO A 548 -12.58 -2.41 -9.65
CA PRO A 548 -11.41 -2.74 -8.85
C PRO A 548 -10.70 -1.48 -8.37
N VAL A 549 -10.66 -1.30 -7.04
CA VAL A 549 -10.03 -0.12 -6.42
C VAL A 549 -8.86 -0.47 -5.52
N VAL A 550 -8.80 -1.70 -5.01
CA VAL A 550 -7.66 -2.20 -4.25
C VAL A 550 -7.23 -3.59 -4.70
N VAL A 551 -5.92 -3.84 -4.73
CA VAL A 551 -5.33 -5.17 -4.94
C VAL A 551 -4.30 -5.45 -3.85
N ASP A 552 -4.30 -6.69 -3.37
CA ASP A 552 -3.42 -7.22 -2.34
C ASP A 552 -2.85 -8.59 -2.76
N ALA A 553 -1.69 -8.97 -2.21
CA ALA A 553 -0.99 -10.20 -2.55
C ALA A 553 -0.72 -11.06 -1.31
N SER A 554 -1.04 -12.36 -1.37
CA SER A 554 -0.61 -13.26 -0.30
C SER A 554 0.91 -13.46 -0.33
N ASP A 555 1.52 -13.38 0.86
CA ASP A 555 2.94 -13.63 1.10
C ASP A 555 3.23 -15.10 1.48
N ARG A 556 2.21 -15.88 1.85
CA ARG A 556 2.28 -17.33 2.09
C ARG A 556 1.79 -18.19 0.91
N GLY A 557 1.12 -17.61 -0.09
CA GLY A 557 0.47 -18.37 -1.17
C GLY A 557 0.43 -17.64 -2.52
N PRO A 558 0.18 -18.36 -3.63
CA PRO A 558 0.16 -17.79 -4.99
C PRO A 558 -1.15 -17.05 -5.30
N VAL A 559 -1.72 -16.33 -4.33
CA VAL A 559 -3.05 -15.71 -4.40
C VAL A 559 -2.95 -14.19 -4.51
N VAL A 560 -3.82 -13.60 -5.32
CA VAL A 560 -4.05 -12.15 -5.39
C VAL A 560 -5.52 -11.87 -5.09
N THR A 561 -5.77 -10.93 -4.18
CA THR A 561 -7.13 -10.54 -3.78
C THR A 561 -7.45 -9.14 -4.29
N VAL A 562 -8.63 -8.97 -4.88
CA VAL A 562 -9.13 -7.70 -5.41
C VAL A 562 -10.31 -7.23 -4.57
N GLY A 563 -10.29 -5.96 -4.14
CA GLY A 563 -11.44 -5.28 -3.56
C GLY A 563 -12.22 -4.54 -4.63
N ASP A 564 -13.49 -4.92 -4.79
CA ASP A 564 -14.44 -4.40 -5.76
C ASP A 564 -15.40 -3.41 -5.07
N PHE A 565 -15.34 -2.14 -5.45
CA PHE A 565 -16.06 -1.05 -4.77
C PHE A 565 -17.56 -1.09 -5.11
N SER A 566 -17.92 -1.02 -6.39
CA SER A 566 -19.32 -1.11 -6.83
C SER A 566 -19.88 -2.53 -6.65
N GLY A 567 -19.06 -3.57 -6.83
CA GLY A 567 -19.43 -4.97 -6.60
C GLY A 567 -19.52 -5.39 -5.13
N LYS A 568 -19.11 -4.55 -4.18
CA LYS A 568 -19.16 -4.77 -2.72
C LYS A 568 -18.58 -6.11 -2.27
N LYS A 569 -17.39 -6.48 -2.75
CA LYS A 569 -16.82 -7.80 -2.47
C LYS A 569 -15.31 -7.86 -2.54
N LEU A 570 -14.75 -8.91 -1.95
CA LEU A 570 -13.38 -9.37 -2.21
C LEU A 570 -13.41 -10.55 -3.19
N LEU A 571 -12.46 -10.59 -4.12
CA LEU A 571 -12.28 -11.66 -5.11
C LEU A 571 -10.84 -12.20 -5.02
N SER A 572 -10.66 -13.46 -4.62
CA SER A 572 -9.35 -14.12 -4.67
C SER A 572 -9.16 -14.88 -5.97
N PHE A 573 -7.98 -14.71 -6.58
CA PHE A 573 -7.54 -15.52 -7.72
C PHE A 573 -6.23 -16.24 -7.39
N ARG A 574 -6.12 -17.53 -7.73
CA ARG A 574 -4.83 -18.24 -7.81
C ARG A 574 -4.14 -17.83 -9.10
N VAL A 575 -2.87 -17.42 -8.98
CA VAL A 575 -2.10 -16.78 -10.05
C VAL A 575 -0.73 -17.44 -10.30
N GLY A 576 -0.58 -18.69 -9.88
CA GLY A 576 0.62 -19.54 -9.94
C GLY A 576 0.41 -20.82 -9.13
N LYS A 577 1.28 -21.82 -9.26
CA LYS A 577 1.16 -23.05 -8.45
C LYS A 577 1.51 -22.84 -6.97
N THR A 578 1.05 -23.73 -6.09
CA THR A 578 1.31 -23.72 -4.63
C THR A 578 2.76 -24.12 -4.26
N GLU A 579 3.73 -23.37 -4.77
CA GLU A 579 5.14 -23.52 -4.41
C GLU A 579 5.39 -23.19 -2.93
N GLY A 580 6.50 -23.68 -2.39
CA GLY A 580 7.12 -23.08 -1.20
C GLY A 580 6.38 -23.19 0.14
N ASN A 581 5.21 -23.84 0.22
CA ASN A 581 4.42 -24.01 1.45
C ASN A 581 5.08 -24.99 2.47
N GLY A 582 6.37 -24.86 2.78
CA GLY A 582 7.10 -25.69 3.74
C GLY A 582 7.03 -27.19 3.47
N SER A 583 6.94 -27.61 2.20
CA SER A 583 6.67 -28.99 1.77
C SER A 583 5.31 -29.58 2.20
N LYS A 584 4.38 -28.74 2.65
CA LYS A 584 3.03 -29.13 3.12
C LYS A 584 2.08 -29.34 1.92
N PRO A 585 1.16 -30.31 2.00
CA PRO A 585 0.32 -30.67 0.86
C PRO A 585 -0.97 -29.82 0.78
N PRO A 586 -1.56 -29.70 -0.43
CA PRO A 586 -1.00 -30.09 -1.72
C PRO A 586 0.00 -29.04 -2.23
N ALA A 587 1.27 -29.44 -2.35
CA ALA A 587 2.34 -28.60 -2.87
C ALA A 587 2.41 -28.66 -4.40
N ASN A 588 2.85 -27.57 -5.03
CA ASN A 588 3.00 -27.42 -6.48
C ASN A 588 1.71 -27.64 -7.30
N TYR A 589 0.55 -27.48 -6.67
CA TYR A 589 -0.74 -27.57 -7.33
C TYR A 589 -0.98 -26.29 -8.16
N GLY A 590 -1.19 -26.43 -9.47
CA GLY A 590 -1.35 -25.31 -10.41
C GLY A 590 -2.74 -24.68 -10.38
N CYS A 591 -3.20 -24.19 -11.53
CA CYS A 591 -4.50 -23.52 -11.67
C CYS A 591 -5.41 -24.26 -12.64
N GLY A 592 -6.69 -23.89 -12.65
CA GLY A 592 -7.68 -24.38 -13.59
C GLY A 592 -8.11 -25.82 -13.32
N GLU A 593 -8.89 -26.37 -14.24
CA GLU A 593 -9.33 -27.76 -14.17
C GLU A 593 -8.13 -28.71 -14.21
N GLY A 594 -8.04 -29.61 -13.24
CA GLY A 594 -6.88 -30.49 -13.04
C GLY A 594 -5.71 -29.86 -12.26
N GLY A 595 -5.57 -28.52 -12.24
CA GLY A 595 -4.54 -27.82 -11.46
C GLY A 595 -3.14 -27.87 -12.06
N VAL A 596 -2.99 -27.40 -13.30
CA VAL A 596 -1.71 -27.39 -14.03
C VAL A 596 -1.12 -25.98 -14.10
N ASP A 597 0.21 -25.88 -14.06
CA ASP A 597 0.93 -24.59 -13.97
C ASP A 597 0.68 -23.69 -15.22
N ALA A 598 0.52 -24.31 -16.40
CA ALA A 598 0.25 -23.60 -17.66
C ALA A 598 -1.10 -22.87 -17.69
N GLU A 599 -2.10 -23.30 -16.91
CA GLU A 599 -3.40 -22.63 -16.83
C GLU A 599 -3.36 -21.41 -15.89
N CYS A 600 -2.27 -21.22 -15.11
CA CYS A 600 -2.12 -20.06 -14.23
C CYS A 600 -1.93 -18.71 -14.95
N GLU A 601 -1.75 -18.71 -16.29
CA GLU A 601 -1.83 -17.48 -17.11
C GLU A 601 -3.26 -17.14 -17.54
N LYS A 602 -4.24 -18.04 -17.33
CA LYS A 602 -5.69 -17.74 -17.42
C LYS A 602 -6.32 -17.45 -16.06
N PHE A 603 -5.58 -17.71 -14.98
CA PHE A 603 -5.98 -17.61 -13.58
C PHE A 603 -7.09 -18.60 -13.16
N GLU A 604 -7.22 -18.84 -11.86
CA GLU A 604 -8.36 -19.56 -11.25
C GLU A 604 -9.00 -18.64 -10.23
N LEU A 605 -10.33 -18.47 -10.24
CA LEU A 605 -11.02 -17.84 -9.12
C LEU A 605 -11.01 -18.84 -7.95
N ALA A 606 -10.31 -18.48 -6.88
CA ALA A 606 -10.32 -19.23 -5.64
C ALA A 606 -11.66 -19.05 -4.90
N GLY A 607 -12.21 -17.84 -4.90
CA GLY A 607 -13.57 -17.57 -4.44
C GLY A 607 -13.86 -16.07 -4.26
N GLU A 608 -15.06 -15.77 -3.78
CA GLU A 608 -15.50 -14.41 -3.50
C GLU A 608 -16.17 -14.28 -2.12
N LEU A 609 -15.99 -13.12 -1.49
CA LEU A 609 -16.59 -12.76 -0.20
C LEU A 609 -17.41 -11.49 -0.38
N ALA A 610 -18.73 -11.60 -0.27
CA ALA A 610 -19.62 -10.45 -0.22
C ALA A 610 -19.39 -9.63 1.06
N MET A 611 -19.35 -8.31 0.92
CA MET A 611 -19.14 -7.34 1.99
C MET A 611 -20.41 -6.49 2.17
N PRO A 612 -20.72 -5.96 3.37
CA PRO A 612 -21.90 -5.12 3.59
C PRO A 612 -21.87 -3.75 2.88
N GLY A 613 -20.80 -3.44 2.14
CA GLY A 613 -20.68 -2.17 1.42
C GLY A 613 -19.44 -2.11 0.53
N ALA A 614 -19.15 -0.90 0.03
CA ALA A 614 -18.21 -0.67 -1.06
C ALA A 614 -16.74 -0.69 -0.59
N VAL A 615 -15.99 -1.74 -0.93
CA VAL A 615 -14.60 -1.94 -0.48
C VAL A 615 -13.68 -0.90 -1.12
N TYR A 616 -12.90 -0.18 -0.30
CA TYR A 616 -11.92 0.82 -0.76
C TYR A 616 -10.50 0.60 -0.24
N PHE A 617 -10.29 -0.34 0.68
CA PHE A 617 -8.96 -0.76 1.11
C PHE A 617 -8.94 -2.24 1.48
N LEU A 618 -7.82 -2.88 1.19
CA LEU A 618 -7.41 -4.21 1.63
C LEU A 618 -5.90 -4.17 1.81
N GLY A 619 -5.40 -4.75 2.89
CA GLY A 619 -3.99 -5.04 3.08
C GLY A 619 -3.87 -6.17 4.08
N THR A 620 -3.15 -7.23 3.71
CA THR A 620 -2.97 -8.43 4.51
C THR A 620 -1.49 -8.81 4.61
N SER A 621 -1.14 -9.56 5.67
CA SER A 621 0.22 -10.02 5.94
C SER A 621 0.15 -11.42 6.53
N ASN A 622 1.25 -12.18 6.45
CA ASN A 622 1.41 -13.42 7.18
C ASN A 622 1.07 -13.22 8.67
N VAL A 623 0.19 -14.10 9.18
CA VAL A 623 -0.05 -14.35 10.59
C VAL A 623 0.56 -15.72 10.95
N ASN A 624 1.45 -15.70 11.94
CA ASN A 624 1.81 -16.85 12.80
C ASN A 624 0.76 -16.99 13.92
#